data_AF-A0A3D4DST1-F1
#
_entry.id   AF-A0A3D4DST1-F1
#
_cell.length_a   1.000
_cell.length_b   1.000
_cell.length_c   1.000
_cell.angle_alpha   90.00
_cell.angle_beta   90.00
_cell.angle_gamma   90.00
#
_symmetry.space_group_name_H-M   'P 1'
#
loop_
_entity.id
_entity.type
_entity.pdbx_description
1 polymer ?
#
loop_
_entity_poly.entity_id
_entity_poly.type
_entity_poly.pdbx_seq_one_letter_code
_entity_poly.pdbx_strand_id
1 'polypeptide(L)'
;MIEDGDIVTGEIFSLLGMLETQHEPTIAVGKAHPDYERAAEVARAASDAGLEALRPGSLIGEVVAAKLAPVKKRAGTTSTR
;
A
#
# COMPACT_ATOMS: atom_id res chain seq x y z
N MET A 1 18.00 17.73 -4.16
CA MET A 1 18.47 16.77 -5.18
C MET A 1 18.09 15.39 -4.67
N ILE A 2 17.77 14.47 -5.58
CA ILE A 2 17.41 13.09 -5.23
C ILE A 2 18.70 12.25 -5.32
N GLU A 3 18.93 11.37 -4.35
CA GLU A 3 20.16 10.61 -4.16
C GLU A 3 19.93 9.10 -4.03
N ASP A 4 21.00 8.30 -4.16
CA ASP A 4 20.93 6.84 -3.96
C ASP A 4 20.50 6.51 -2.52
N GLY A 5 19.53 5.62 -2.38
CA GLY A 5 18.91 5.24 -1.10
C GLY A 5 17.65 6.04 -0.74
N ASP A 6 17.33 7.12 -1.46
CA ASP A 6 16.12 7.89 -1.22
C ASP A 6 14.84 7.11 -1.54
N ILE A 7 13.79 7.38 -0.77
CA ILE A 7 12.43 6.96 -1.07
C ILE A 7 11.63 8.18 -1.50
N VAL A 8 11.09 8.15 -2.71
CA VAL A 8 10.24 9.18 -3.28
C VAL A 8 8.80 8.68 -3.28
N THR A 9 7.93 9.34 -2.53
CA THR A 9 6.48 9.15 -2.61
C THR A 9 5.88 10.18 -3.55
N GLY A 10 4.93 9.78 -4.37
CA GLY A 10 4.20 10.69 -5.25
C GLY A 10 2.71 10.49 -5.12
N GLU A 11 1.96 11.55 -5.39
CA GLU A 11 0.52 11.49 -5.62
C GLU A 11 0.25 12.11 -6.99
N ILE A 12 -0.37 11.33 -7.87
CA ILE A 12 -0.63 11.72 -9.26
C ILE A 12 -2.14 11.76 -9.47
N PHE A 13 -2.64 12.96 -9.70
CA PHE A 13 -4.03 13.24 -10.00
C PHE A 13 -4.16 13.57 -11.48
N SER A 14 -4.99 12.83 -12.20
CA SER A 14 -5.35 13.15 -13.59
C SER A 14 -6.84 13.44 -13.66
N LEU A 15 -7.20 14.56 -14.31
CA LEU A 15 -8.57 14.98 -14.53
C LEU A 15 -8.81 15.11 -16.04
N LEU A 16 -9.70 14.30 -16.59
CA LEU A 16 -10.09 14.35 -18.00
C LEU A 16 -11.60 14.18 -18.12
N GLY A 17 -12.27 15.16 -18.73
CA GLY A 17 -13.72 15.07 -18.97
C GLY A 17 -14.55 14.87 -17.69
N MET A 18 -14.15 15.52 -16.58
CA MET A 18 -14.74 15.36 -15.24
C MET A 18 -14.55 13.99 -14.58
N LEU A 19 -13.70 13.13 -15.14
CA LEU A 19 -13.29 11.88 -14.52
C LEU A 19 -11.91 12.04 -13.88
N GLU A 20 -11.80 11.60 -12.63
CA GLU A 20 -10.56 11.66 -11.86
C GLU A 20 -9.96 10.27 -11.68
N THR A 21 -8.63 10.18 -11.78
CA THR A 21 -7.87 9.02 -11.34
C THR A 21 -6.78 9.46 -10.37
N GLN A 22 -6.55 8.64 -9.33
CA GLN A 22 -5.50 8.87 -8.35
C GLN A 22 -4.54 7.68 -8.35
N HIS A 23 -3.23 7.97 -8.35
CA HIS A 23 -2.17 6.98 -8.21
C HIS A 23 -1.16 7.44 -7.18
N GLU A 24 -0.86 6.58 -6.20
CA GLU A 24 0.07 6.89 -5.10
C GLU A 24 1.27 5.91 -5.14
N PRO A 25 2.26 6.13 -6.02
CA PRO A 25 3.47 5.30 -6.05
C PRO A 25 4.44 5.64 -4.91
N THR A 26 5.15 4.61 -4.45
CA THR A 26 6.37 4.74 -3.64
C THR A 26 7.53 4.17 -4.45
N ILE A 27 8.57 4.98 -4.67
CA ILE A 27 9.68 4.70 -5.60
C ILE A 27 10.99 4.74 -4.81
N ALA A 28 11.76 3.66 -4.88
CA ALA A 28 13.12 3.63 -4.37
C ALA A 28 14.10 4.14 -5.43
N VAL A 29 15.03 5.00 -5.04
CA VAL A 29 16.10 5.49 -5.91
C VAL A 29 17.35 4.67 -5.61
N GLY A 30 17.74 3.83 -6.56
CA GLY A 30 18.85 2.92 -6.39
C GLY A 30 18.62 1.90 -5.27
N LYS A 31 19.58 1.70 -4.37
CA LYS A 31 19.46 0.65 -3.33
C LYS A 31 18.77 1.17 -2.07
N ALA A 32 17.51 0.82 -1.86
CA ALA A 32 16.79 1.14 -0.63
C ALA A 32 17.39 0.45 0.62
N HIS A 33 17.21 1.09 1.77
CA HIS A 33 17.51 0.45 3.06
C HIS A 33 16.65 -0.84 3.20
N PRO A 34 17.19 -1.95 3.75
CA PRO A 34 16.45 -3.21 3.88
C PRO A 34 15.11 -3.11 4.62
N ASP A 35 14.92 -2.09 5.45
CA ASP A 35 13.66 -1.81 6.15
C ASP A 35 12.57 -1.34 5.18
N TYR A 36 12.92 -0.54 4.18
CA TYR A 36 12.00 -0.10 3.15
C TYR A 36 11.62 -1.22 2.19
N GLU A 37 12.57 -2.09 1.84
CA GLU A 37 12.27 -3.31 1.07
C GLU A 37 11.26 -4.19 1.82
N ARG A 38 11.50 -4.44 3.11
CA ARG A 38 10.58 -5.19 3.97
C ARG A 38 9.22 -4.50 4.11
N ALA A 39 9.18 -3.17 4.17
CA ALA A 39 7.94 -2.42 4.21
C ALA A 39 7.18 -2.49 2.88
N ALA A 40 7.88 -2.43 1.74
CA ALA A 40 7.32 -2.53 0.41
C ALA A 40 6.67 -3.90 0.15
N GLU A 41 7.28 -4.99 0.62
CA GLU A 41 6.69 -6.33 0.59
C GLU A 41 5.35 -6.38 1.33
N VAL A 42 5.28 -5.82 2.54
CA VAL A 42 4.06 -5.77 3.35
C VAL A 42 3.00 -4.87 2.70
N ALA A 43 3.41 -3.71 2.18
CA ALA A 43 2.51 -2.79 1.50
C ALA A 43 1.92 -3.41 0.22
N ARG A 44 2.73 -4.14 -0.56
CA ARG A 44 2.27 -4.89 -1.73
C ARG A 44 1.27 -5.96 -1.34
N ALA A 45 1.61 -6.80 -0.36
CA ALA A 45 0.71 -7.85 0.13
C ALA A 45 -0.61 -7.29 0.67
N ALA A 46 -0.59 -6.15 1.36
CA ALA A 46 -1.78 -5.45 1.83
C ALA A 46 -2.64 -4.95 0.66
N SER A 47 -2.01 -4.39 -0.38
CA SER A 47 -2.70 -3.92 -1.59
C SER A 47 -3.39 -5.08 -2.31
N ASP A 48 -2.68 -6.17 -2.54
CA ASP A 48 -3.18 -7.34 -3.27
C ASP A 48 -4.34 -8.00 -2.50
N ALA A 49 -4.22 -8.14 -1.17
CA ALA A 49 -5.29 -8.68 -0.33
C ALA A 49 -6.55 -7.79 -0.33
N GLY A 50 -6.38 -6.47 -0.35
CA GLY A 50 -7.49 -5.53 -0.49
C GLY A 50 -8.18 -5.66 -1.85
N LEU A 51 -7.41 -5.78 -2.92
CA LEU A 51 -7.92 -5.94 -4.28
C LEU A 51 -8.71 -7.25 -4.44
N GLU A 52 -8.21 -8.35 -3.87
CA GLU A 52 -8.91 -9.64 -3.87
C GLU A 52 -10.24 -9.59 -3.09
N ALA A 53 -10.26 -8.88 -1.95
CA ALA A 53 -11.46 -8.71 -1.14
C ALA A 53 -12.50 -7.76 -1.76
N LEU A 54 -12.08 -6.88 -2.67
CA LEU A 54 -12.93 -5.86 -3.29
C LEU A 54 -13.77 -6.47 -4.43
N ARG A 55 -15.00 -6.84 -4.09
CA ARG A 55 -15.98 -7.41 -5.02
C ARG A 55 -17.39 -6.87 -4.73
N PRO A 56 -18.35 -6.98 -5.68
CA PRO A 56 -19.73 -6.61 -5.43
C PRO A 56 -20.29 -7.31 -4.18
N GLY A 57 -20.86 -6.53 -3.27
CA GLY A 57 -21.43 -7.01 -2.01
C GLY A 57 -20.48 -7.02 -0.81
N SER A 58 -19.17 -6.81 -0.97
CA SER A 58 -18.25 -6.67 0.16
C SER A 58 -18.54 -5.40 0.96
N LEU A 59 -18.45 -5.49 2.29
CA LEU A 59 -18.44 -4.32 3.16
C LEU A 59 -17.05 -3.68 3.16
N ILE A 60 -16.98 -2.35 3.23
CA ILE A 60 -15.69 -1.64 3.30
C ILE A 60 -14.85 -2.13 4.49
N GLY A 61 -15.49 -2.45 5.62
CA GLY A 61 -14.81 -3.03 6.79
C GLY A 61 -14.10 -4.36 6.53
N GLU A 62 -14.66 -5.20 5.64
CA GLU A 62 -14.04 -6.48 5.25
C GLU A 62 -12.80 -6.27 4.38
N VAL A 63 -12.88 -5.33 3.43
CA VAL A 63 -11.74 -4.94 2.60
C VAL A 63 -10.62 -4.35 3.46
N VAL A 64 -10.95 -3.48 4.42
CA VAL A 64 -9.98 -2.93 5.37
C VAL A 64 -9.36 -4.03 6.24
N ALA A 65 -10.16 -4.96 6.74
CA ALA A 65 -9.65 -6.08 7.53
C ALA A 65 -8.67 -6.95 6.72
N ALA A 66 -8.96 -7.21 5.44
CA ALA A 66 -8.08 -7.93 4.53
C ALA A 66 -6.76 -7.18 4.31
N LYS A 67 -6.79 -5.87 4.01
CA LYS A 67 -5.60 -5.03 3.85
C LYS A 67 -4.73 -5.01 5.12
N LEU A 68 -5.34 -5.03 6.30
CA LEU A 68 -4.60 -4.99 7.57
C LEU A 68 -3.99 -6.34 7.98
N ALA A 69 -4.46 -7.47 7.45
CA ALA A 69 -3.98 -8.79 7.87
C ALA A 69 -2.47 -8.99 7.64
N PRO A 70 -1.88 -8.63 6.47
CA PRO A 70 -0.43 -8.70 6.27
C PRO A 70 0.36 -7.79 7.22
N VAL A 71 -0.16 -6.59 7.51
CA VAL A 71 0.46 -5.63 8.42
C VAL A 71 0.50 -6.19 9.84
N LYS A 72 -0.63 -6.72 10.35
CA LYS A 72 -0.74 -7.32 11.69
C LYS A 72 0.16 -8.55 11.84
N LYS A 73 0.19 -9.42 10.83
CA LYS A 73 1.08 -10.59 10.80
C LYS A 73 2.55 -10.20 10.96
N ARG A 74 2.96 -9.07 10.36
CA ARG A 74 4.34 -8.57 10.45
C ARG A 74 4.63 -7.83 11.75
N ALA A 75 3.69 -7.02 12.24
CA ALA A 75 3.84 -6.23 13.46
C ALA A 75 3.79 -7.06 14.75
N GLY A 76 3.42 -8.35 14.68
CA GLY A 76 3.32 -9.24 15.85
C GLY A 76 2.14 -8.88 16.78
N THR A 77 1.26 -7.98 16.37
CA THR A 77 0.10 -7.54 17.16
C THR A 77 -1.09 -8.46 16.91
N THR A 78 -1.23 -9.46 17.77
CA THR A 78 -2.49 -10.17 17.97
C THR A 78 -3.49 -9.21 18.62
N SER A 79 -4.58 -8.89 17.93
CA SER A 79 -5.67 -8.08 18.51
C SER A 79 -6.19 -8.77 19.77
N THR A 80 -5.92 -8.17 20.94
CA THR A 80 -6.78 -8.41 22.11
C THR A 80 -8.17 -7.86 21.80
N ARG A 81 -9.16 -8.61 22.28
CA ARG A 81 -10.61 -8.44 22.05
C ARG A 81 -11.10 -7.00 22.17
#